data_AF-A0A7C3Y466-F1
#
_entry.id   AF-A0A7C3Y466-F1
#
_cell.length_a   1.000
_cell.length_b   1.000
_cell.length_c   1.000
_cell.angle_alpha   90.00
_cell.angle_beta   90.00
_cell.angle_gamma   90.00
#
_symmetry.space_group_name_H-M   'P 1'
#
loop_
_entity.id
_entity.type
_entity.pdbx_description
1 polymer ?
#
loop_
_entity_poly.entity_id
_entity_poly.type
_entity_poly.pdbx_seq_one_letter_code
_entity_poly.pdbx_strand_id
1 'polypeptide(L)'
;MTHFSFKEEVLRTFQRTNDYVVWQPRIEHWYNVNRVRDILPPKYARWSLLDIYRHLGASVRYYYGEGSDISSPKTYLVFEYEAGRGVKEIREGEVIHVYFHSPRGELYGKKGLGEWGCSWHYLEHPVKKIEDLDILEDIVTHTHYRFDHEFYQGACAALDDLGAIQFYWERSPFQRLFLQYAGIDNTITLMYEHPERLREYLKKAE
;
A
#
# COMPACT_ATOMS: atom_id res chain seq x y z
N MET A 1 -24.18 -25.96 14.40
CA MET A 1 -23.11 -25.71 13.41
C MET A 1 -21.86 -25.38 14.20
N THR A 2 -20.70 -25.95 13.85
CA THR A 2 -19.43 -25.56 14.47
C THR A 2 -19.14 -24.12 14.08
N HIS A 3 -19.08 -23.21 15.04
CA HIS A 3 -18.65 -21.84 14.80
C HIS A 3 -17.13 -21.83 14.78
N PHE A 4 -16.57 -21.45 13.63
CA PHE A 4 -15.14 -21.24 13.46
C PHE A 4 -14.81 -19.77 13.72
N SER A 5 -13.59 -19.48 14.15
CA SER A 5 -13.08 -18.10 14.19
C SER A 5 -13.03 -17.51 12.77
N PHE A 6 -13.05 -16.18 12.61
CA PHE A 6 -12.90 -15.59 11.27
C PHE A 6 -11.57 -15.97 10.63
N LYS A 7 -10.51 -16.13 11.45
CA LYS A 7 -9.21 -16.62 10.99
C LYS A 7 -9.34 -17.99 10.31
N GLU A 8 -10.00 -18.94 10.96
CA GLU A 8 -10.22 -20.28 10.42
C GLU A 8 -11.13 -20.25 9.18
N GLU A 9 -12.20 -19.46 9.20
CA GLU A 9 -13.09 -19.32 8.05
C GLU A 9 -12.37 -18.77 6.82
N VAL A 10 -11.51 -17.77 7.00
CA VAL A 10 -10.67 -17.21 5.92
C VAL A 10 -9.76 -18.29 5.34
N LEU A 11 -9.08 -19.06 6.21
CA LEU A 11 -8.20 -20.15 5.76
C LEU A 11 -8.99 -21.22 5.01
N ARG A 12 -10.19 -21.59 5.49
CA ARG A 12 -11.08 -22.54 4.82
C ARG A 12 -11.53 -22.05 3.46
N THR A 13 -11.76 -20.74 3.28
CA THR A 13 -12.06 -20.16 1.96
C THR A 13 -10.92 -20.41 0.98
N PHE A 14 -9.66 -20.16 1.37
CA PHE A 14 -8.50 -20.44 0.51
C PHE A 14 -8.28 -21.93 0.26
N GLN A 15 -8.64 -22.79 1.22
CA GLN A 15 -8.61 -24.24 1.09
C GLN A 15 -9.81 -24.82 0.32
N ARG A 16 -10.78 -23.99 -0.07
CA ARG A 16 -12.04 -24.40 -0.73
C ARG A 16 -12.89 -25.38 0.11
N THR A 17 -12.83 -25.24 1.43
CA THR A 17 -13.58 -26.05 2.40
C THR A 17 -14.64 -25.24 3.15
N ASN A 18 -14.86 -23.99 2.73
CA ASN A 18 -15.90 -23.13 3.27
C ASN A 18 -17.09 -23.06 2.30
N ASP A 19 -18.31 -23.12 2.83
CA ASP A 19 -19.56 -23.13 2.03
C ASP A 19 -20.08 -21.71 1.76
N TYR A 20 -19.41 -20.69 2.31
CA TYR A 20 -19.75 -19.28 2.16
C TYR A 20 -18.51 -18.41 2.01
N VAL A 21 -18.75 -17.18 1.57
CA VAL A 21 -17.74 -16.12 1.50
C VAL A 21 -17.68 -15.41 2.84
N VAL A 22 -16.50 -15.36 3.45
CA VAL A 22 -16.29 -14.59 4.68
C VAL A 22 -16.52 -13.10 4.39
N TRP A 23 -17.34 -12.45 5.21
CA TRP A 23 -17.63 -11.03 5.03
C TRP A 23 -16.45 -10.17 5.51
N GLN A 24 -15.73 -9.60 4.55
CA GLN A 24 -14.52 -8.78 4.77
C GLN A 24 -14.66 -7.37 4.16
N PRO A 25 -15.54 -6.51 4.71
CA PRO A 25 -15.73 -5.15 4.21
C PRO A 25 -14.47 -4.31 4.46
N ARG A 26 -14.19 -3.35 3.58
CA ARG A 26 -13.12 -2.35 3.79
C ARG A 26 -13.73 -1.05 4.30
N ILE A 27 -13.84 -0.93 5.62
CA ILE A 27 -14.45 0.24 6.28
C ILE A 27 -13.43 1.26 6.80
N GLU A 28 -12.13 1.04 6.56
CA GLU A 28 -11.03 1.87 7.05
C GLU A 28 -11.17 3.32 6.61
N HIS A 29 -11.40 3.56 5.31
CA HIS A 29 -11.50 4.92 4.77
C HIS A 29 -12.73 5.65 5.30
N TRP A 30 -13.88 4.95 5.37
CA TRP A 30 -15.09 5.49 5.98
C TRP A 30 -14.83 5.90 7.44
N TYR A 31 -14.24 5.00 8.25
CA TYR A 31 -13.94 5.28 9.65
C TYR A 31 -12.99 6.48 9.80
N ASN A 32 -11.90 6.50 9.03
CA ASN A 32 -10.89 7.55 9.13
C ASN A 32 -11.42 8.94 8.74
N VAL A 33 -12.16 9.04 7.63
CA VAL A 33 -12.76 10.31 7.20
C VAL A 33 -13.78 10.82 8.22
N ASN A 34 -14.67 9.94 8.71
CA ASN A 34 -15.68 10.36 9.69
C ASN A 34 -15.06 10.71 11.05
N ARG A 35 -13.95 10.07 11.42
CA ARG A 35 -13.20 10.41 12.63
C ARG A 35 -12.53 11.78 12.53
N VAL A 36 -11.82 12.06 11.42
CA VAL A 36 -11.17 13.37 11.20
C VAL A 36 -12.19 14.51 11.17
N ARG A 37 -13.39 14.23 10.65
CA ARG A 37 -14.49 15.19 10.57
C ARG A 37 -15.34 15.29 11.84
N ASP A 38 -15.06 14.48 12.86
CA ASP A 38 -15.84 14.39 14.11
C ASP A 38 -17.35 14.14 13.87
N ILE A 39 -17.67 13.28 12.89
CA ILE A 39 -19.05 12.91 12.52
C ILE A 39 -19.30 11.40 12.57
N LEU A 40 -18.46 10.66 13.29
CA LEU A 40 -18.75 9.25 13.57
C LEU A 40 -20.12 9.15 14.28
N PRO A 41 -20.93 8.12 13.97
CA PRO A 41 -22.14 7.85 14.72
C PRO A 41 -21.85 7.85 16.23
N PRO A 42 -22.69 8.46 17.10
CA PRO A 42 -22.37 8.63 18.52
C PRO A 42 -21.94 7.35 19.24
N LYS A 43 -22.52 6.21 18.84
CA LYS A 43 -22.16 4.89 19.38
C LYS A 43 -20.72 4.44 19.09
N TYR A 44 -20.08 4.97 18.05
CA TYR A 44 -18.73 4.62 17.61
C TYR A 44 -17.68 5.69 17.96
N ALA A 45 -18.08 6.82 18.57
CA ALA A 45 -17.19 7.96 18.81
C ALA A 45 -15.94 7.62 19.65
N ARG A 46 -16.02 6.58 20.50
CA ARG A 46 -14.91 6.09 21.35
C ARG A 46 -14.40 4.71 20.96
N TRP A 47 -14.86 4.17 19.84
CA TRP A 47 -14.52 2.82 19.41
C TRP A 47 -13.30 2.85 18.51
N SER A 48 -12.41 1.89 18.69
CA SER A 48 -11.40 1.61 17.66
C SER A 48 -12.06 1.05 16.41
N LEU A 49 -11.34 1.05 15.28
CA LEU A 49 -11.81 0.40 14.08
C LEU A 49 -12.07 -1.11 14.32
N LEU A 50 -11.23 -1.76 15.12
CA LEU A 50 -11.39 -3.18 15.49
C LEU A 50 -12.67 -3.42 16.29
N ASP A 51 -13.05 -2.50 17.18
CA ASP A 51 -14.32 -2.61 17.92
C ASP A 51 -15.53 -2.52 17.00
N ILE A 52 -15.44 -1.69 15.95
CA ILE A 52 -16.48 -1.62 14.92
C ILE A 52 -16.54 -2.95 14.14
N TYR A 53 -15.41 -3.54 13.76
CA TYR A 53 -15.38 -4.87 13.13
C TYR A 53 -16.01 -5.95 14.02
N ARG A 54 -15.68 -5.97 15.32
CA ARG A 54 -16.30 -6.89 16.31
C ARG A 54 -17.81 -6.72 16.35
N HIS A 55 -18.28 -5.48 16.50
CA HIS A 55 -19.71 -5.19 16.58
C HIS A 55 -20.47 -5.52 15.30
N LEU A 56 -19.85 -5.35 14.13
CA LEU A 56 -20.45 -5.74 12.86
C LEU A 56 -20.49 -7.26 12.66
N GLY A 57 -19.64 -8.04 13.36
CA GLY A 57 -19.43 -9.44 13.03
C GLY A 57 -18.76 -9.58 11.66
N ALA A 58 -17.79 -8.71 11.39
CA ALA A 58 -17.06 -8.65 10.13
C ALA A 58 -15.59 -9.03 10.34
N SER A 59 -15.03 -9.79 9.40
CA SER A 59 -13.62 -10.09 9.41
C SER A 59 -12.80 -8.93 8.84
N VAL A 60 -11.65 -8.65 9.46
CA VAL A 60 -10.69 -7.67 8.95
C VAL A 60 -9.96 -8.25 7.75
N ARG A 61 -9.96 -7.51 6.63
CA ARG A 61 -9.25 -7.93 5.42
C ARG A 61 -7.76 -7.68 5.49
N TYR A 62 -7.37 -6.46 5.83
CA TYR A 62 -5.98 -6.04 5.94
C TYR A 62 -5.81 -5.27 7.23
N TYR A 63 -4.79 -5.63 8.01
CA TYR A 63 -4.43 -4.90 9.21
C TYR A 63 -3.07 -4.23 8.99
N TYR A 64 -3.05 -2.90 9.11
CA TYR A 64 -1.84 -2.08 8.93
C TYR A 64 -1.48 -1.28 10.20
N GLY A 65 -1.94 -1.77 11.36
CA GLY A 65 -1.86 -1.07 12.63
C GLY A 65 -3.00 -0.06 12.81
N GLU A 66 -3.08 0.52 14.00
CA GLU A 66 -4.10 1.53 14.35
C GLU A 66 -3.74 2.96 13.89
N GLY A 67 -2.60 3.11 13.21
CA GLY A 67 -2.09 4.40 12.74
C GLY A 67 -3.01 5.08 11.73
N SER A 68 -3.02 6.41 11.77
CA SER A 68 -3.81 7.25 10.86
C SER A 68 -3.13 7.52 9.50
N ASP A 69 -1.87 7.12 9.33
CA ASP A 69 -1.14 7.35 8.08
C ASP A 69 -1.53 6.31 7.03
N ILE A 70 -2.63 6.60 6.34
CA ILE A 70 -3.11 5.84 5.18
C ILE A 70 -2.21 6.11 3.97
N SER A 71 -1.36 7.14 4.03
CA SER A 71 -0.54 7.52 2.88
C SER A 71 0.65 6.61 2.65
N SER A 72 1.19 6.04 3.73
CA SER A 72 2.17 4.97 3.70
C SER A 72 1.89 3.99 4.84
N PRO A 73 0.89 3.10 4.68
CA PRO A 73 0.52 2.19 5.74
C PRO A 73 1.71 1.30 6.09
N LYS A 74 1.96 1.09 7.39
CA LYS A 74 2.98 0.14 7.83
C LYS A 74 2.63 -1.23 7.27
N THR A 75 3.52 -1.81 6.47
CA THR A 75 3.35 -3.15 5.92
C THR A 75 4.23 -4.14 6.67
N TYR A 76 4.01 -5.44 6.44
CA TYR A 76 4.85 -6.50 7.00
C TYR A 76 6.17 -6.67 6.24
N LEU A 77 6.43 -5.83 5.24
CA LEU A 77 7.65 -5.81 4.44
C LEU A 77 8.38 -4.50 4.65
N VAL A 78 9.66 -4.60 4.97
CA VAL A 78 10.59 -3.48 5.04
C VAL A 78 11.39 -3.47 3.74
N PHE A 79 11.40 -2.32 3.09
CA PHE A 79 12.18 -2.06 1.89
C PHE A 79 13.54 -1.53 2.32
N GLU A 80 14.60 -2.22 1.93
CA GLU A 80 15.97 -1.85 2.21
C GLU A 80 16.66 -1.54 0.89
N TYR A 81 17.39 -0.44 0.84
CA TYR A 81 18.09 0.00 -0.37
C TYR A 81 19.60 -0.14 -0.15
N GLU A 82 20.32 -0.53 -1.20
CA GLU A 82 21.78 -0.51 -1.15
C GLU A 82 22.33 0.92 -0.96
N ALA A 83 23.57 1.02 -0.48
CA ALA A 83 24.20 2.28 -0.15
C ALA A 83 24.13 3.30 -1.31
N GLY A 84 23.72 4.53 -0.97
CA GLY A 84 23.55 5.61 -1.95
C GLY A 84 22.25 5.55 -2.75
N ARG A 85 21.31 4.66 -2.40
CA ARG A 85 19.98 4.57 -3.02
C ARG A 85 18.88 4.74 -1.98
N GLY A 86 17.72 5.18 -2.43
CA GLY A 86 16.54 5.17 -1.57
C GLY A 86 15.39 6.01 -2.09
N VAL A 87 14.28 5.91 -1.36
CA VAL A 87 13.10 6.74 -1.57
C VAL A 87 12.87 7.58 -0.32
N LYS A 88 12.73 8.89 -0.49
CA LYS A 88 12.48 9.83 0.58
C LYS A 88 11.19 10.58 0.31
N GLU A 89 10.33 10.65 1.32
CA GLU A 89 9.12 11.45 1.28
C GLU A 89 9.23 12.61 2.28
N ILE A 90 8.90 13.82 1.83
CA ILE A 90 8.89 15.04 2.64
C ILE A 90 7.50 15.64 2.52
N ARG A 91 6.78 15.71 3.64
CA ARG A 91 5.45 16.30 3.70
C ARG A 91 5.52 17.80 4.01
N GLU A 92 4.90 18.60 3.15
CA GLU A 92 4.72 20.04 3.31
C GLU A 92 3.23 20.38 3.14
N GLY A 93 2.53 20.51 4.27
CA GLY A 93 1.08 20.71 4.29
C GLY A 93 0.31 19.53 3.69
N GLU A 94 -0.38 19.77 2.58
CA GLU A 94 -1.17 18.79 1.82
C GLU A 94 -0.38 18.13 0.68
N VAL A 95 0.88 18.53 0.48
CA VAL A 95 1.74 17.97 -0.56
C VAL A 95 2.79 17.06 0.09
N ILE A 96 3.05 15.93 -0.55
CA ILE A 96 4.16 15.04 -0.22
C ILE A 96 5.11 15.01 -1.41
N HIS A 97 6.29 15.56 -1.21
CA HIS A 97 7.39 15.52 -2.17
C HIS A 97 8.07 14.16 -2.09
N VAL A 98 8.24 13.48 -3.22
CA VAL A 98 8.81 12.13 -3.31
C VAL A 98 10.09 12.20 -4.13
N TYR A 99 11.20 11.78 -3.52
CA TYR A 99 12.51 11.76 -4.13
C TYR A 99 13.00 10.32 -4.23
N PHE A 100 13.39 9.91 -5.42
CA PHE A 100 14.05 8.64 -5.69
C PHE A 100 15.51 8.95 -5.98
N HIS A 101 16.40 8.58 -5.06
CA HIS A 101 17.82 8.88 -5.17
C HIS A 101 18.61 7.63 -5.55
N SER A 102 19.59 7.79 -6.44
CA SER A 102 20.54 6.77 -6.84
C SER A 102 21.87 7.40 -7.28
N PRO A 103 22.98 6.66 -7.33
CA PRO A 103 24.24 7.17 -7.88
C PRO A 103 24.14 7.64 -9.34
N ARG A 104 23.08 7.23 -10.07
CA ARG A 104 22.82 7.63 -11.46
C ARG A 104 22.06 8.95 -11.57
N GLY A 105 21.45 9.43 -10.49
CA GLY A 105 20.68 10.67 -10.47
C GLY A 105 19.53 10.64 -9.48
N GLU A 106 18.62 11.60 -9.63
CA GLU A 106 17.46 11.75 -8.76
C GLU A 106 16.19 11.91 -9.60
N LEU A 107 15.13 11.19 -9.24
CA LEU A 107 13.79 11.43 -9.74
C LEU A 107 12.96 12.13 -8.69
N TYR A 108 12.07 13.00 -9.15
CA TYR A 108 11.21 13.80 -8.30
C TYR A 108 9.75 13.70 -8.73
N GLY A 109 8.88 13.40 -7.76
CA GLY A 109 7.43 13.43 -7.93
C GLY A 109 6.73 14.14 -6.77
N LYS A 110 5.41 14.31 -6.91
CA LYS A 110 4.55 14.91 -5.90
C LYS A 110 3.29 14.09 -5.73
N LYS A 111 2.88 13.89 -4.48
CA LYS A 111 1.55 13.40 -4.12
C LYS A 111 0.76 14.52 -3.44
N GLY A 112 -0.54 14.56 -3.70
CA GLY A 112 -1.48 15.44 -3.02
C GLY A 112 -2.35 14.62 -2.07
N LEU A 113 -2.52 15.10 -0.84
CA LEU A 113 -3.49 14.58 0.09
C LEU A 113 -4.91 14.88 -0.41
N GLY A 114 -5.84 13.95 -0.19
CA GLY A 114 -7.26 14.22 -0.39
C GLY A 114 -7.82 15.21 0.64
N GLU A 115 -9.05 15.69 0.42
CA GLU A 115 -9.78 16.72 1.21
C GLU A 115 -9.69 16.57 2.75
N TRP A 116 -9.47 15.36 3.26
CA TRP A 116 -9.42 15.05 4.69
C TRP A 116 -8.11 14.40 5.14
N GLY A 117 -7.05 14.43 4.31
CA GLY A 117 -5.76 13.80 4.61
C GLY A 117 -5.81 12.27 4.75
N CYS A 118 -6.93 11.63 4.38
CA CYS A 118 -7.18 10.20 4.56
C CYS A 118 -6.88 9.36 3.30
N SER A 119 -6.32 9.98 2.28
CA SER A 119 -5.91 9.36 1.01
C SER A 119 -4.93 10.29 0.30
N TRP A 120 -4.32 9.80 -0.77
CA TRP A 120 -3.46 10.60 -1.64
C TRP A 120 -3.54 10.11 -3.08
N HIS A 121 -3.04 10.94 -3.99
CA HIS A 121 -2.84 10.61 -5.39
C HIS A 121 -1.59 11.32 -5.91
N TYR A 122 -0.99 10.83 -6.99
CA TYR A 122 0.12 11.54 -7.64
C TYR A 122 -0.41 12.79 -8.34
N LEU A 123 0.20 13.93 -8.02
CA LEU A 123 0.06 15.19 -8.76
C LEU A 123 1.13 15.28 -9.85
N GLU A 124 2.29 14.69 -9.60
CA GLU A 124 3.42 14.63 -10.54
C GLU A 124 4.14 13.29 -10.36
N HIS A 125 4.29 12.55 -11.46
CA HIS A 125 5.00 11.28 -11.47
C HIS A 125 6.52 11.48 -11.61
N PRO A 126 7.35 10.64 -10.95
CA PRO A 126 8.80 10.79 -10.93
C PRO A 126 9.49 10.58 -12.28
N VAL A 127 9.01 9.64 -13.10
CA VAL A 127 9.49 9.35 -14.46
C VAL A 127 8.74 10.23 -15.46
N LYS A 128 9.49 11.05 -16.20
CA LYS A 128 8.98 12.02 -17.16
C LYS A 128 9.44 11.71 -18.59
N LYS A 129 10.57 11.02 -18.73
CA LYS A 129 11.21 10.73 -20.01
C LYS A 129 11.96 9.39 -19.95
N ILE A 130 12.43 8.92 -21.09
CA ILE A 130 13.04 7.59 -21.21
C ILE A 130 14.32 7.43 -20.37
N GLU A 131 15.14 8.50 -20.24
CA GLU A 131 16.39 8.45 -19.48
C GLU A 131 16.14 8.26 -17.97
N ASP A 132 14.97 8.63 -17.47
CA ASP A 132 14.61 8.45 -16.07
C ASP A 132 14.45 6.97 -15.71
N LEU A 133 14.21 6.09 -16.69
CA LEU A 133 14.16 4.64 -16.47
C LEU A 133 15.51 4.09 -16.00
N ASP A 134 16.63 4.70 -16.37
CA ASP A 134 17.95 4.25 -15.91
C ASP A 134 18.13 4.46 -14.40
N ILE A 135 17.61 5.58 -13.87
CA ILE A 135 17.64 5.87 -12.43
C ILE A 135 16.66 4.96 -11.71
N LEU A 136 15.45 4.80 -12.24
CA LEU A 136 14.45 3.92 -11.66
C LEU A 136 14.92 2.46 -11.63
N GLU A 137 15.48 1.96 -12.73
CA GLU A 137 16.04 0.61 -12.86
C GLU A 137 17.10 0.34 -11.80
N ASP A 138 18.04 1.27 -11.62
CA ASP A 138 19.07 1.16 -10.61
C ASP A 138 18.51 1.11 -9.18
N ILE A 139 17.41 1.81 -8.89
CA ILE A 139 16.79 1.74 -7.57
C ILE A 139 16.07 0.41 -7.37
N VAL A 140 15.22 0.01 -8.32
CA VAL A 140 14.38 -1.20 -8.15
C VAL A 140 15.19 -2.48 -8.14
N THR A 141 16.27 -2.56 -8.93
CA THR A 141 17.16 -3.74 -8.99
C THR A 141 18.07 -3.90 -7.79
N HIS A 142 18.25 -2.83 -6.99
CA HIS A 142 19.06 -2.82 -5.77
C HIS A 142 18.19 -2.57 -4.51
N THR A 143 16.92 -2.97 -4.58
CA THR A 143 16.00 -2.98 -3.45
C THR A 143 15.87 -4.40 -2.91
N HIS A 144 16.14 -4.56 -1.62
CA HIS A 144 16.00 -5.79 -0.86
C HIS A 144 14.78 -5.72 0.05
N TYR A 145 14.21 -6.87 0.39
CA TYR A 145 13.00 -6.96 1.19
C TYR A 145 13.22 -7.84 2.40
N ARG A 146 12.77 -7.37 3.56
CA ARG A 146 12.79 -8.12 4.81
C ARG A 146 11.40 -8.17 5.42
N PHE A 147 11.04 -9.29 6.01
CA PHE A 147 9.82 -9.42 6.79
C PHE A 147 9.94 -8.74 8.17
N ASP A 148 9.02 -7.83 8.50
CA ASP A 148 8.91 -7.22 9.83
C ASP A 148 8.18 -8.18 10.80
N HIS A 149 8.94 -9.07 11.41
CA HIS A 149 8.40 -10.08 12.33
C HIS A 149 7.79 -9.48 13.60
N GLU A 150 8.34 -8.38 14.10
CA GLU A 150 7.84 -7.71 15.30
C GLU A 150 6.47 -7.09 15.03
N PHE A 151 6.32 -6.40 13.90
CA PHE A 151 5.03 -5.87 13.49
C PHE A 151 4.00 -6.97 13.23
N TYR A 152 4.41 -8.09 12.61
CA TYR A 152 3.55 -9.24 12.42
C TYR A 152 3.01 -9.81 13.74
N GLN A 153 3.87 -9.98 14.75
CA GLN A 153 3.45 -10.48 16.05
C GLN A 153 2.47 -9.52 16.74
N GLY A 154 2.77 -8.22 16.72
CA GLY A 154 1.87 -7.20 17.26
C GLY A 154 0.51 -7.18 16.54
N ALA A 155 0.52 -7.33 15.22
CA ALA A 155 -0.69 -7.43 14.42
C ALA A 155 -1.50 -8.69 14.75
N CYS A 156 -0.86 -9.85 14.93
CA CYS A 156 -1.54 -11.08 15.33
C CYS A 156 -2.25 -10.90 16.68
N ALA A 157 -1.58 -10.28 17.65
CA ALA A 157 -2.15 -10.03 18.97
C ALA A 157 -3.31 -9.03 18.93
N ALA A 158 -3.22 -7.99 18.10
CA ALA A 158 -4.29 -7.00 17.96
C ALA A 158 -5.51 -7.55 17.22
N LEU A 159 -5.28 -8.34 16.17
CA LEU A 159 -6.34 -8.90 15.33
C LEU A 159 -7.09 -10.04 16.04
N ASP A 160 -6.37 -10.87 16.79
CA ASP A 160 -6.92 -12.04 17.47
C ASP A 160 -7.76 -12.90 16.49
N ASP A 161 -9.01 -13.20 16.82
CA ASP A 161 -9.91 -13.99 15.98
C ASP A 161 -10.68 -13.17 14.92
N LEU A 162 -10.39 -11.86 14.75
CA LEU A 162 -11.05 -11.01 13.75
C LEU A 162 -10.63 -11.31 12.30
N GLY A 163 -9.61 -12.13 12.08
CA GLY A 163 -9.21 -12.55 10.75
C GLY A 163 -7.83 -13.18 10.73
N ALA A 164 -7.40 -13.58 9.53
CA ALA A 164 -6.01 -13.94 9.29
C ALA A 164 -5.21 -12.69 8.89
N ILE A 165 -3.92 -12.65 9.25
CA ILE A 165 -3.02 -11.64 8.71
C ILE A 165 -2.91 -11.84 7.20
N GLN A 166 -3.36 -10.84 6.46
CA GLN A 166 -3.22 -10.77 5.01
C GLN A 166 -2.54 -9.45 4.66
N PHE A 167 -1.83 -9.45 3.54
CA PHE A 167 -1.26 -8.25 2.93
C PHE A 167 -1.22 -8.45 1.41
N TYR A 168 -0.98 -7.36 0.68
CA TYR A 168 -0.74 -7.42 -0.76
C TYR A 168 0.77 -7.28 -1.03
N TRP A 169 1.26 -8.01 -2.02
CA TRP A 169 2.60 -7.78 -2.56
C TRP A 169 2.62 -6.52 -3.43
N GLU A 170 3.82 -6.03 -3.75
CA GLU A 170 3.99 -4.97 -4.72
C GLU A 170 3.34 -5.32 -6.07
N ARG A 171 2.87 -4.28 -6.75
CA ARG A 171 2.28 -4.43 -8.08
C ARG A 171 3.37 -4.83 -9.08
N SER A 172 2.97 -5.43 -10.20
CA SER A 172 3.93 -5.74 -11.26
C SER A 172 4.62 -4.46 -11.74
N PRO A 173 5.87 -4.54 -12.23
CA PRO A 173 6.63 -3.36 -12.69
C PRO A 173 5.84 -2.52 -13.70
N PHE A 174 5.10 -3.20 -14.59
CA PHE A 174 4.25 -2.55 -15.58
C PHE A 174 3.09 -1.78 -14.95
N GLN A 175 2.38 -2.36 -13.97
CA GLN A 175 1.31 -1.66 -13.25
C GLN A 175 1.86 -0.46 -12.45
N ARG A 176 3.09 -0.56 -11.91
CA ARG A 176 3.72 0.53 -11.17
C ARG A 176 4.09 1.70 -12.07
N LEU A 177 4.40 1.49 -13.35
CA LEU A 177 4.59 2.59 -14.30
C LEU A 177 3.33 3.46 -14.40
N PHE A 178 2.17 2.84 -14.62
CA PHE A 178 0.89 3.56 -14.70
C PHE A 178 0.53 4.30 -13.41
N LEU A 179 0.73 3.66 -12.26
CA LEU A 179 0.14 4.13 -11.00
C LEU A 179 1.10 4.94 -10.13
N GLN A 180 2.41 4.70 -10.25
CA GLN A 180 3.41 5.23 -9.34
C GLN A 180 4.47 6.03 -10.07
N TYR A 181 5.07 5.47 -11.12
CA TYR A 181 6.32 6.00 -11.64
C TYR A 181 6.17 6.98 -12.77
N ALA A 182 5.36 6.70 -13.79
CA ALA A 182 5.29 7.51 -15.01
C ALA A 182 3.91 8.15 -15.21
N GLY A 183 2.85 7.53 -14.68
CA GLY A 183 1.48 7.94 -14.99
C GLY A 183 1.00 7.34 -16.31
N ILE A 184 -0.28 7.50 -16.62
CA ILE A 184 -0.91 6.85 -17.77
C ILE A 184 -0.29 7.32 -19.08
N ASP A 185 -0.27 8.63 -19.31
CA ASP A 185 0.16 9.21 -20.58
C ASP A 185 1.63 8.88 -20.88
N ASN A 186 2.54 9.13 -19.94
CA ASN A 186 3.95 8.80 -20.15
C ASN A 186 4.19 7.30 -20.29
N THR A 187 3.45 6.45 -19.57
CA THR A 187 3.60 4.99 -19.75
C THR A 187 3.20 4.59 -21.17
N ILE A 188 2.10 5.14 -21.70
CA ILE A 188 1.67 4.88 -23.07
C ILE A 188 2.70 5.41 -24.09
N THR A 189 3.23 6.63 -23.87
CA THR A 189 4.29 7.19 -24.72
C THR A 189 5.54 6.31 -24.73
N LEU A 190 6.04 5.91 -23.55
CA LEU A 190 7.20 5.01 -23.43
C LEU A 190 6.96 3.67 -24.12
N MET A 191 5.76 3.12 -24.03
CA MET A 191 5.40 1.88 -24.71
C MET A 191 5.44 2.01 -26.23
N TYR A 192 4.97 3.14 -26.77
CA TYR A 192 4.87 3.33 -28.22
C TYR A 192 6.19 3.77 -28.83
N GLU A 193 6.88 4.73 -28.20
CA GLU A 193 8.11 5.33 -28.73
C GLU A 193 9.37 4.54 -28.38
N HIS A 194 9.37 3.83 -27.25
CA HIS A 194 10.54 3.10 -26.74
C HIS A 194 10.24 1.65 -26.28
N PRO A 195 9.53 0.84 -27.09
CA PRO A 195 9.04 -0.48 -26.69
C PRO A 195 10.16 -1.43 -26.25
N GLU A 196 11.32 -1.41 -26.91
CA GLU A 196 12.43 -2.31 -26.59
C GLU A 196 13.13 -1.92 -25.27
N ARG A 197 13.39 -0.63 -25.06
CA ARG A 197 14.00 -0.15 -23.80
C ARG A 197 13.07 -0.40 -22.62
N LEU A 198 11.76 -0.20 -22.80
CA LEU A 198 10.77 -0.48 -21.77
C LEU A 198 10.71 -1.97 -21.45
N ARG A 199 10.74 -2.85 -22.45
CA ARG A 199 10.77 -4.30 -22.25
C ARG A 199 12.02 -4.74 -21.47
N GLU A 200 13.17 -4.13 -21.75
CA GLU A 200 14.39 -4.38 -20.98
C GLU A 200 14.22 -3.98 -19.51
N TYR A 201 13.70 -2.78 -19.24
CA TYR A 201 13.41 -2.33 -17.87
C TYR A 201 12.48 -3.31 -17.14
N LEU A 202 11.37 -3.70 -17.78
CA LEU A 202 10.38 -4.58 -17.16
C LEU A 202 10.97 -5.96 -16.79
N LYS A 203 11.89 -6.50 -17.61
CA LYS A 203 12.58 -7.77 -17.32
C LYS A 203 13.53 -7.68 -16.12
N LYS A 204 14.14 -6.51 -15.91
CA LYS A 204 15.07 -6.29 -14.79
C LYS A 204 14.34 -5.97 -13.50
N ALA A 205 13.20 -5.30 -13.59
CA ALA A 205 12.40 -4.86 -12.45
C ALA A 205 11.47 -5.95 -11.87
N GLU A 206 11.33 -7.08 -12.55
CA GLU A 206 10.56 -8.26 -12.12
C GLU A 206 11.27 -9.03 -11.01
#